data_AF-A0A424HZH4-F1
#
_entry.id   AF-A0A424HZH4-F1
#
_cell.length_a   1.000
_cell.length_b   1.000
_cell.length_c   1.000
_cell.angle_alpha   90.00
_cell.angle_beta   90.00
_cell.angle_gamma   90.00
#
_symmetry.space_group_name_H-M   'P 1'
#
loop_
_entity.id
_entity.type
_entity.pdbx_description
1 polymer ?
#
loop_
_entity_poly.entity_id
_entity_poly.type
_entity_poly.pdbx_seq_one_letter_code
_entity_poly.pdbx_strand_id
1 'polypeptide(L)' 'MALKIWYDGTLVDESEARISVFDHGLLYGDGVFEGI' A
#
# COMPACT_ATOMS: atom_id res chain seq x y z
N MET A 1 -14.12 -14.78 3.74
CA MET A 1 -13.98 -13.75 2.70
C MET A 1 -12.63 -13.11 2.90
N ALA A 2 -11.76 -13.09 1.89
CA ALA A 2 -10.44 -12.48 2.02
C ALA A 2 -10.57 -10.96 2.19
N LEU A 3 -9.65 -10.36 2.94
CA LEU A 3 -9.59 -8.91 3.10
C LEU A 3 -9.23 -8.28 1.74
N LYS A 4 -10.06 -7.34 1.26
CA LYS A 4 -9.73 -6.53 0.08
C LYS A 4 -9.12 -5.21 0.53
N ILE A 5 -8.07 -4.76 -0.16
CA ILE A 5 -7.36 -3.51 0.12
C ILE A 5 -7.67 -2.52 -1.00
N TRP A 6 -7.97 -1.27 -0.64
CA TRP A 6 -8.07 -0.20 -1.62
C TRP A 6 -6.66 0.26 -1.99
N TYR A 7 -6.28 0.09 -3.25
CA TYR A 7 -4.96 0.39 -3.77
C TYR A 7 -5.11 1.10 -5.13
N ASP A 8 -4.60 2.32 -5.23
CA ASP A 8 -4.59 3.15 -6.45
C ASP A 8 -5.94 3.20 -7.22
N GLY A 9 -7.05 3.37 -6.51
CA GLY A 9 -8.37 3.52 -7.13
C GLY A 9 -9.12 2.20 -7.39
N THR A 10 -8.59 1.07 -6.93
CA THR A 10 -9.19 -0.26 -7.12
C THR A 10 -9.14 -1.13 -5.87
N LEU A 11 -9.99 -2.16 -5.80
CA LEU A 11 -9.95 -3.17 -4.75
C LEU A 11 -9.10 -4.37 -5.19
N VAL A 12 -8.04 -4.67 -4.46
CA VAL A 12 -7.10 -5.76 -4.74
C VAL A 12 -7.03 -6.76 -3.59
N ASP A 13 -6.52 -7.97 -3.85
CA ASP A 13 -6.19 -8.91 -2.78
C ASP A 13 -4.92 -8.47 -2.04
N GLU A 14 -4.75 -8.89 -0.79
CA GLU A 14 -3.61 -8.51 0.06
C GLU A 14 -2.25 -8.77 -0.61
N SER A 15 -2.09 -9.90 -1.30
CA SER A 15 -0.84 -10.24 -2.00
C SER A 15 -0.49 -9.29 -3.17
N GLU A 16 -1.48 -8.54 -3.67
CA GLU A 16 -1.31 -7.60 -4.78
C GLU A 16 -1.11 -6.16 -4.31
N ALA A 17 -1.46 -5.83 -3.06
CA ALA A 17 -1.23 -4.52 -2.45
C ALA A 17 0.27 -4.34 -2.09
N ARG A 18 1.09 -4.08 -3.10
CA ARG A 18 2.56 -4.04 -2.99
C ARG A 18 3.15 -2.82 -3.68
N ILE A 19 4.22 -2.29 -3.12
CA ILE A 19 5.03 -1.21 -3.70
C ILE A 19 6.38 -1.74 -4.23
N SER A 20 7.07 -0.92 -5.02
CA SER A 20 8.45 -1.20 -5.44
C SER A 20 9.40 -1.15 -4.26
N VAL A 21 10.44 -1.99 -4.26
CA VAL A 21 11.54 -1.90 -3.27
C VAL A 21 12.37 -0.62 -3.41
N PHE A 22 12.19 0.12 -4.50
CA PHE A 22 12.84 1.41 -4.75
C PHE A 22 11.97 2.61 -4.38
N ASP A 23 10.82 2.39 -3.73
CA ASP A 23 9.95 3.47 -3.29
C ASP A 23 10.64 4.36 -2.23
N HIS A 24 10.48 5.68 -2.34
CA HIS A 24 11.15 6.63 -1.44
C HIS A 24 10.60 6.55 0.00
N GLY A 25 9.32 6.25 0.16
CA GLY A 25 8.70 5.98 1.46
C GLY A 25 9.28 4.75 2.15
N LEU A 26 9.62 3.71 1.39
CA LEU A 26 10.30 2.53 1.92
C LEU A 26 11.78 2.78 2.21
N LEU A 27 12.51 3.40 1.29
CA LEU A 27 13.97 3.56 1.40
C LEU A 27 14.39 4.67 2.38
N TYR A 28 13.59 5.73 2.49
CA TYR A 28 13.95 6.94 3.22
C TYR A 28 12.91 7.39 4.25
N GLY A 29 11.78 6.71 4.35
CA GLY A 29 10.72 7.06 5.31
C GLY A 29 9.91 8.29 4.90
N ASP A 30 9.95 8.68 3.64
CA ASP A 30 9.20 9.81 3.09
C ASP A 30 7.78 9.38 2.70
N GLY A 31 6.91 9.31 3.71
CA GLY A 31 5.51 8.94 3.53
C GLY A 31 4.64 9.54 4.63
N VAL A 32 3.33 9.48 4.42
CA VAL A 32 2.32 9.94 5.38
C VAL A 32 1.23 8.87 5.53
N PHE A 33 0.58 8.84 6.68
CA PHE A 33 -0.58 8.00 6.92
C PHE A 33 -1.57 8.69 7.86
N GLU A 34 -2.81 8.23 7.84
CA GLU A 34 -3.89 8.65 8.74
C GLU A 34 -4.50 7.41 9.42
N GLY A 35 -5.09 7.60 10.60
CA GLY A 35 -5.72 6.52 11.38
C GLY A 35 -7.10 6.91 11.89
N ILE A 36 -8.08 6.04 11.64
CA ILE A 36 -9.50 6.21 12.04
C ILE A 36 -9.95 4.94 12.77
#